data_AF-A0A6A1V7C2-F1
#
_entry.id   AF-A0A6A1V7C2-F1
#
_cell.length_a   1.000
_cell.length_b   1.000
_cell.length_c   1.000
_cell.angle_alpha   90.00
_cell.angle_beta   90.00
_cell.angle_gamma   90.00
#
_symmetry.space_group_name_H-M   'P 1'
#
loop_
_entity.id
_entity.type
_entity.pdbx_description
1 polymer ?
#
loop_
_entity_poly.entity_id
_entity_poly.type
_entity_poly.pdbx_seq_one_letter_code
_entity_poly.pdbx_strand_id
1 'polypeptide(L)' 'MKLYFARTRQFSDGEFMMFANLYAAFGKWEEANRWRDKMNNSGIAKTTGCSIIEVNGRIHKFLAGESRI' A
#
# COMPACT_ATOMS: atom_id res chain seq x y z
N MET A 1 -3.92 2.96 -38.55
CA MET A 1 -5.01 2.63 -37.60
C MET A 1 -4.37 2.18 -36.28
N LYS A 2 -4.20 3.09 -35.31
CA LYS A 2 -3.64 2.75 -33.99
C LYS A 2 -4.78 2.66 -32.99
N LEU A 3 -5.12 1.44 -32.57
CA LEU A 3 -5.92 1.22 -31.38
C LEU A 3 -5.01 1.48 -30.17
N TYR A 4 -4.97 2.72 -29.71
CA TYR A 4 -4.46 3.00 -28.37
C TYR A 4 -5.46 2.40 -27.39
N PHE A 5 -5.20 1.17 -26.96
CA PHE A 5 -5.88 0.57 -25.82
C PHE A 5 -5.87 1.60 -24.69
N ALA A 6 -7.06 2.03 -24.25
CA ALA A 6 -7.19 2.91 -23.11
C ALA A 6 -6.52 2.20 -21.92
N ARG A 7 -5.33 2.67 -21.54
CA ARG A 7 -4.64 2.18 -20.35
C ARG A 7 -5.47 2.65 -19.17
N THR A 8 -6.36 1.78 -18.67
CA THR A 8 -7.03 2.02 -17.39
C THR A 8 -5.91 2.18 -16.35
N ARG A 9 -5.78 3.38 -15.79
CA ARG A 9 -4.82 3.66 -14.73
C ARG A 9 -5.26 2.85 -13.52
N GLN A 10 -4.53 1.79 -13.20
CA GLN A 10 -4.71 1.05 -11.96
C GLN A 10 -4.06 1.87 -10.84
N PHE A 11 -4.73 1.98 -9.69
CA PHE A 11 -4.17 2.66 -8.52
C PHE A 11 -3.01 1.84 -7.94
N SER A 12 -1.98 2.49 -7.42
CA SER A 12 -0.93 1.82 -6.63
C SER A 12 -1.43 1.43 -5.24
N ASP A 13 -0.69 0.56 -4.55
CA ASP A 13 -0.94 0.21 -3.15
C ASP A 13 -0.97 1.46 -2.25
N GLY A 14 -0.07 2.41 -2.50
CA GLY A 14 -0.03 3.69 -1.80
C GLY A 14 -1.27 4.55 -2.05
N GLU A 15 -1.75 4.62 -3.29
CA GLU A 15 -2.97 5.38 -3.63
C GLU A 15 -4.22 4.77 -2.96
N PHE A 16 -4.37 3.44 -2.99
CA PHE A 16 -5.45 2.74 -2.28
C PHE A 16 -5.44 3.05 -0.78
N MET A 17 -4.27 2.93 -0.15
CA MET A 17 -4.11 3.19 1.28
C MET A 17 -4.33 4.67 1.62
N MET A 18 -3.91 5.59 0.76
CA MET A 18 -4.14 7.03 0.93
C MET A 18 -5.64 7.35 0.97
N PHE A 19 -6.43 6.82 0.02
CA PHE A 19 -7.87 7.00 0.06
C PHE A 19 -8.49 6.37 1.32
N ALA A 20 -8.12 5.13 1.66
CA ALA A 20 -8.63 4.48 2.85
C ALA A 20 -8.36 5.30 4.12
N ASN A 21 -7.15 5.84 4.26
CA ASN A 21 -6.75 6.67 5.41
C ASN A 21 -7.47 8.02 5.42
N LEU A 22 -7.64 8.66 4.26
CA LEU A 22 -8.38 9.93 4.15
C LEU A 22 -9.82 9.76 4.65
N TYR A 23 -10.54 8.73 4.19
CA TYR A 23 -11.91 8.47 4.64
C TYR A 23 -11.95 8.15 6.14
N ALA A 24 -11.02 7.33 6.64
CA ALA A 24 -10.93 7.01 8.07
C ALA A 24 -10.71 8.27 8.94
N ALA A 25 -9.89 9.22 8.48
CA ALA A 25 -9.64 10.47 9.19
C ALA A 25 -10.90 11.34 9.36
N PHE A 26 -11.88 11.19 8.47
CA PHE A 26 -13.20 11.83 8.58
C PHE A 26 -14.25 10.93 9.27
N GLY A 27 -13.85 9.84 9.93
CA GLY A 27 -14.75 8.89 10.59
C GLY A 27 -15.57 8.02 9.63
N LYS A 28 -15.27 8.06 8.33
CA LYS A 28 -15.96 7.32 7.27
C LYS A 28 -15.37 5.91 7.11
N TRP A 29 -15.57 5.08 8.13
CA TRP A 29 -14.96 3.75 8.22
C TRP A 29 -15.44 2.77 7.16
N GLU A 30 -16.70 2.88 6.73
CA GLU A 30 -17.28 2.04 5.68
C GLU A 30 -16.58 2.30 4.33
N GLU A 31 -16.42 3.57 3.95
CA GLU A 31 -15.67 3.98 2.76
C GLU A 31 -14.20 3.56 2.84
N ALA A 32 -13.58 3.71 4.00
CA ALA A 32 -12.21 3.27 4.21
C ALA A 32 -12.05 1.77 3.95
N ASN A 33 -13.00 0.95 4.43
CA ASN A 33 -13.02 -0.49 4.17
C ASN A 33 -13.29 -0.80 2.69
N ARG A 34 -14.20 -0.08 2.03
CA ARG A 34 -14.41 -0.23 0.58
C ARG A 34 -13.13 -0.02 -0.23
N TRP A 35 -12.27 0.92 0.16
CA TRP A 35 -10.98 1.13 -0.51
C TRP A 35 -9.98 -0.01 -0.23
N ARG A 36 -9.95 -0.55 0.99
CA ARG A 36 -9.13 -1.72 1.33
C ARG A 36 -9.58 -2.98 0.59
N ASP A 37 -10.89 -3.19 0.47
CA ASP A 37 -11.45 -4.33 -0.26
C ASP A 37 -11.19 -4.23 -1.76
N LYS A 38 -11.29 -3.03 -2.34
CA LYS A 38 -10.90 -2.81 -3.75
C LYS A 38 -9.44 -3.15 -4.00
N MET A 39 -8.53 -2.79 -3.08
CA MET A 39 -7.12 -3.15 -3.16
C MET A 39 -6.95 -4.68 -3.15
N ASN A 40 -7.55 -5.37 -2.17
CA ASN A 40 -7.51 -6.82 -2.06
C ASN A 40 -8.06 -7.52 -3.32
N ASN A 41 -9.20 -7.06 -3.84
CA ASN A 41 -9.84 -7.62 -5.02
C ASN A 41 -9.07 -7.33 -6.33
N SER A 42 -8.23 -6.30 -6.35
CA SER A 42 -7.38 -5.99 -7.50
C SER A 42 -6.11 -6.84 -7.59
N GLY A 43 -5.84 -7.68 -6.58
CA GLY A 43 -4.60 -8.46 -6.47
C GLY A 43 -3.36 -7.64 -6.11
N ILE A 44 -3.53 -6.36 -5.77
CA ILE A 44 -2.44 -5.47 -5.39
C ILE A 44 -2.12 -5.71 -3.92
N ALA A 45 -0.94 -6.25 -3.66
CA ALA A 45 -0.41 -6.40 -2.30
C ALA A 45 0.19 -5.07 -1.82
N LYS A 46 0.06 -4.81 -0.52
CA LYS A 46 0.73 -3.67 0.11
C LYS A 46 2.24 -3.89 0.08
N THR A 47 2.99 -2.90 -0.36
CA THR A 47 4.44 -2.91 -0.26
C THR A 47 4.84 -2.93 1.21
N THR A 48 5.63 -3.93 1.58
CA THR A 48 6.16 -4.05 2.93
C THR A 48 6.99 -2.82 3.28
N GLY A 49 6.67 -2.18 4.41
CA GLY A 49 7.46 -1.09 4.95
C GLY A 49 8.87 -1.58 5.31
N CYS A 50 9.88 -0.73 5.12
CA CYS A 50 11.26 -1.04 5.46
C CYS A 50 11.82 0.08 6.32
N SER A 51 12.41 -0.28 7.46
CA SER A 51 13.22 0.63 8.29
C SER A 51 14.66 0.17 8.30
N ILE A 52 15.60 1.10 8.36
CA ILE A 52 17.03 0.81 8.38
C ILE A 52 17.64 1.61 9.52
N ILE A 53 18.44 0.97 10.37
CA ILE A 53 19.24 1.64 11.40
C ILE A 53 20.70 1.26 11.26
N GLU A 54 21.59 2.14 11.71
CA GLU A 54 23.03 1.89 11.77
C GLU A 54 23.50 1.86 13.23
N VAL A 55 24.22 0.79 13.60
CA VAL A 55 24.79 0.62 14.94
C VAL A 55 26.22 0.11 14.80
N ASN A 56 27.19 0.81 15.39
CA ASN A 56 28.61 0.44 15.35
C ASN A 56 29.14 0.16 13.92
N GLY A 57 28.71 0.98 12.95
CA GLY A 57 29.09 0.82 11.53
C GLY A 57 28.43 -0.36 10.80
N ARG A 58 27.44 -1.03 11.42
CA ARG A 58 26.67 -2.10 10.79
C ARG A 58 25.25 -1.64 10.48
N ILE A 59 24.77 -2.00 9.29
CA ILE A 59 23.41 -1.69 8.82
C ILE A 59 22.46 -2.83 9.18
N HIS A 60 21.36 -2.50 9.84
CA HIS A 60 20.30 -3.43 10.20
C HIS A 60 19.01 -3.02 9.48
N LYS A 61 18.50 -3.89 8.62
CA LYS A 61 17.25 -3.71 7.89
C LYS A 61 16.12 -4.47 8.60
N PHE A 62 14.98 -3.80 8.76
CA PHE A 62 13.77 -4.35 9.36
C PHE A 62 12.62 -4.23 8.36
N LEU A 63 12.03 -5.36 7.98
CA LEU A 63 10.85 -5.38 7.14
C LEU A 63 9.58 -5.46 8.02
N ALA A 64 8.57 -4.66 7.69
CA ALA A 64 7.30 -4.67 8.42
C ALA A 64 6.62 -6.04 8.28
N GLY A 65 6.26 -6.67 9.41
CA GLY A 65 5.69 -8.02 9.41
C GLY A 65 6.73 -9.15 9.32
N GLU A 66 8.03 -8.84 9.29
CA GLU A 66 9.09 -9.82 9.49
C GLU A 66 9.09 -10.27 10.95
N SER A 67 8.88 -11.57 11.20
CA SER A 67 9.09 -12.20 12.50
C SER A 67 10.40 -12.99 12.43
N ARG A 68 11.44 -12.54 13.13
CA ARG A 68 12.64 -13.36 13.34
C ARG A 68 12.33 -14.38 14.43
N ILE A 69 12.21 -15.65 14.05
CA ILE A 69 12.25 -16.80 14.97
C ILE A 69 13.68 -17.00 15.44
#